data_AF-A0A6C0IV74-F1
#
_entry.id   AF-A0A6C0IV74-F1
#
_cell.length_a   1.000
_cell.length_b   1.000
_cell.length_c   1.000
_cell.angle_alpha   90.00
_cell.angle_beta   90.00
_cell.angle_gamma   90.00
#
_symmetry.space_group_name_H-M   'P 1'
#
loop_
_entity.id
_entity.type
_entity.pdbx_description
1 polymer ?
#
loop_
_entity_poly.entity_id
_entity_poly.type
_entity_poly.pdbx_seq_one_letter_code
_entity_poly.pdbx_strand_id
1 'polypeptide(L)'
;MFSSPNSTDNLKKVLMIIGAYGIVQVLAQDLGIKTGKKQRDLIQSMPIQIIVLYAGAYTVTDDHSNAAIATGLYYLLKYGYSEGKTSDVCFESV
;
A
#
# COMPACT_ATOMS: atom_id res chain seq x y z
N MET A 1 -14.96 -14.33 -31.27
CA MET A 1 -14.04 -15.05 -30.37
C MET A 1 -14.04 -14.29 -29.06
N PHE A 2 -14.84 -14.74 -28.08
CA PHE A 2 -14.93 -14.07 -26.79
C PHE A 2 -13.62 -14.30 -26.04
N SER A 3 -12.81 -13.24 -25.87
CA SER A 3 -11.63 -13.30 -25.03
C SER A 3 -12.12 -13.43 -23.59
N SER A 4 -12.01 -14.64 -23.04
CA SER A 4 -12.15 -14.85 -21.60
C SER A 4 -11.20 -13.90 -20.89
N PRO A 5 -11.64 -13.10 -19.90
CA PRO A 5 -10.71 -12.28 -19.14
C PRO A 5 -9.73 -13.24 -18.46
N ASN A 6 -8.48 -13.18 -18.91
CA ASN A 6 -7.40 -14.00 -18.39
C ASN A 6 -7.25 -13.66 -16.90
N SER A 7 -7.14 -14.65 -16.02
CA SER A 7 -7.05 -14.41 -14.57
C SER A 7 -5.94 -13.43 -14.18
N THR A 8 -4.88 -13.36 -14.98
CA THR A 8 -3.78 -12.38 -14.88
C THR A 8 -4.24 -10.93 -15.08
N ASP A 9 -5.18 -10.69 -15.99
CA ASP A 9 -5.71 -9.36 -16.28
C ASP A 9 -6.60 -8.86 -15.14
N ASN A 10 -7.34 -9.77 -14.50
CA ASN A 10 -8.13 -9.46 -13.32
C ASN A 10 -7.25 -9.16 -12.10
N LEU A 11 -6.18 -9.94 -11.89
CA LEU A 11 -5.21 -9.69 -10.82
C LEU A 11 -4.53 -8.33 -11.00
N LYS A 12 -4.06 -8.01 -12.20
CA LYS A 12 -3.46 -6.71 -12.53
C LYS A 12 -4.41 -5.56 -12.20
N LYS A 13 -5.68 -5.66 -12.62
CA LYS A 13 -6.71 -4.65 -12.31
C LYS A 13 -6.91 -4.47 -10.81
N VAL A 14 -6.98 -5.57 -10.05
CA VAL A 14 -7.13 -5.50 -8.58
C VAL A 14 -5.93 -4.80 -7.94
N LEU A 15 -4.71 -5.16 -8.32
CA LEU A 15 -3.50 -4.50 -7.81
C LEU A 15 -3.46 -3.02 -8.16
N MET A 16 -3.87 -2.65 -9.38
CA MET A 16 -3.97 -1.24 -9.78
C MET A 16 -4.96 -0.46 -8.92
N ILE A 17 -6.13 -1.04 -8.62
CA ILE A 17 -7.14 -0.39 -7.77
C ILE A 17 -6.62 -0.20 -6.34
N ILE A 18 -5.98 -1.23 -5.76
CA ILE A 18 -5.46 -1.16 -4.40
C ILE A 18 -4.30 -0.15 -4.31
N GLY A 19 -3.39 -0.15 -5.28
CA GLY A 19 -2.29 0.81 -5.33
C GLY A 19 -2.78 2.25 -5.49
N ALA A 20 -3.76 2.46 -6.37
CA ALA A 20 -4.41 3.77 -6.54
C ALA A 20 -5.11 4.23 -5.25
N TYR A 21 -5.81 3.33 -4.54
CA TYR A 21 -6.41 3.65 -3.25
C TYR A 21 -5.35 4.11 -2.23
N GLY A 22 -4.18 3.48 -2.18
CA GLY A 22 -3.06 3.93 -1.33
C GLY A 22 -2.63 5.36 -1.63
N ILE A 23 -2.51 5.73 -2.91
CA ILE A 23 -2.18 7.10 -3.33
C ILE A 23 -3.28 8.09 -2.93
N VAL A 24 -4.54 7.75 -3.20
CA VAL A 24 -5.70 8.57 -2.82
C VAL A 24 -5.73 8.78 -1.31
N GLN A 25 -5.38 7.77 -0.53
CA GLN A 25 -5.34 7.88 0.93
C GLN A 25 -4.26 8.85 1.42
N VAL A 26 -3.06 8.82 0.83
CA VAL A 26 -2.00 9.80 1.15
C VAL A 26 -2.44 11.22 0.79
N LEU A 27 -3.05 11.41 -0.39
CA LEU A 27 -3.59 12.70 -0.80
C LEU A 27 -4.71 13.19 0.13
N ALA A 28 -5.61 12.29 0.54
CA ALA A 28 -6.68 12.63 1.46
C ALA A 28 -6.15 13.09 2.83
N GLN A 29 -5.08 12.47 3.33
CA GLN A 29 -4.41 12.89 4.57
C GLN A 29 -3.75 14.25 4.42
N ASP A 30 -3.06 14.49 3.31
CA ASP A 30 -2.40 15.77 3.01
C ASP A 30 -3.41 16.93 2.89
N LEU A 31 -4.59 16.65 2.33
CA LEU A 31 -5.71 17.60 2.25
C LEU A 31 -6.47 17.77 3.58
N GLY A 32 -6.11 17.05 4.64
CA GLY A 32 -6.79 17.11 5.94
C GLY A 32 -8.18 16.45 5.97
N ILE A 33 -8.48 15.56 5.01
CA ILE A 33 -9.75 14.83 4.98
C ILE A 33 -9.78 13.81 6.12
N LYS A 34 -10.69 14.02 7.07
CA LYS A 34 -10.83 13.15 8.24
C LYS A 34 -11.23 11.74 7.82
N THR A 35 -10.33 10.79 8.04
CA THR A 35 -10.58 9.37 7.81
C THR A 35 -11.27 8.75 9.03
N GLY A 36 -12.24 7.88 8.81
CA GLY A 36 -12.94 7.20 9.91
C GLY A 36 -12.00 6.33 10.75
N LYS A 37 -12.21 6.28 12.08
CA LYS A 37 -11.36 5.51 13.01
C LYS A 37 -11.15 4.05 12.57
N LYS A 38 -12.23 3.34 12.21
CA LYS A 38 -12.16 1.95 11.72
C LYS A 38 -11.34 1.79 10.43
N GLN A 39 -11.42 2.77 9.52
CA GLN A 39 -10.65 2.75 8.27
C GLN A 39 -9.17 2.98 8.55
N ARG A 40 -8.84 3.93 9.43
CA ARG A 40 -7.47 4.16 9.89
C ARG A 40 -6.88 2.91 10.52
N ASP A 41 -7.61 2.31 11.47
CA ASP A 41 -7.15 1.13 12.21
C ASP A 41 -6.96 -0.07 11.26
N LEU A 42 -7.84 -0.24 10.26
CA LEU A 42 -7.70 -1.27 9.23
C LEU A 42 -6.46 -1.06 8.37
N ILE A 43 -6.24 0.16 7.86
CA ILE A 43 -5.07 0.45 7.01
C ILE A 43 -3.76 0.39 7.80
N GLN A 44 -3.79 0.70 9.09
CA GLN A 44 -2.63 0.58 9.95
C GLN A 44 -2.27 -0.88 10.29
N SER A 45 -3.15 -1.84 10.03
CA SER A 45 -2.84 -3.26 10.27
C SER A 45 -1.76 -3.77 9.31
N MET A 46 -0.79 -4.50 9.85
CA MET A 46 0.39 -4.97 9.10
C MET A 46 0.05 -5.71 7.80
N PRO A 47 -0.94 -6.64 7.76
CA PRO A 47 -1.28 -7.33 6.51
C PRO A 47 -1.79 -6.37 5.43
N ILE A 48 -2.61 -5.39 5.81
CA ILE A 48 -3.17 -4.42 4.87
C ILE A 48 -2.10 -3.44 4.40
N GLN A 49 -1.20 -2.99 5.28
CA GLN A 49 -0.05 -2.17 4.89
C GLN A 49 0.81 -2.87 3.82
N ILE A 50 1.14 -4.15 4.03
CA ILE A 50 1.93 -4.92 3.07
C ILE A 50 1.21 -5.00 1.72
N ILE A 51 -0.10 -5.30 1.72
CA ILE A 51 -0.89 -5.41 0.49
C ILE A 51 -0.95 -4.08 -0.26
N VAL A 52 -1.20 -2.97 0.45
CA VAL A 52 -1.31 -1.64 -0.16
C VAL A 52 0.04 -1.16 -0.70
N LEU A 53 1.13 -1.35 0.06
CA LEU A 53 2.48 -0.98 -0.38
C LEU A 53 2.94 -1.84 -1.56
N TYR A 54 2.68 -3.15 -1.53
CA TYR A 54 2.98 -4.05 -2.64
C TYR A 54 2.21 -3.67 -3.90
N ALA A 55 0.91 -3.42 -3.77
CA ALA A 55 0.08 -2.99 -4.88
C ALA A 55 0.54 -1.64 -5.45
N GLY A 56 0.90 -0.67 -4.60
CA GLY A 56 1.47 0.60 -5.02
C GLY A 56 2.85 0.48 -5.69
N ALA A 57 3.71 -0.42 -5.21
CA ALA A 57 4.98 -0.69 -5.87
C ALA A 57 4.77 -1.38 -7.23
N TYR A 58 3.77 -2.26 -7.33
CA TYR A 58 3.39 -2.91 -8.58
C TYR A 58 2.83 -1.93 -9.61
N THR A 59 2.05 -0.91 -9.22
CA THR A 59 1.55 0.08 -10.18
C THR A 59 2.66 0.92 -10.83
N VAL A 60 3.80 1.08 -10.16
CA VAL A 60 4.96 1.81 -10.68
C VAL A 60 5.89 0.91 -11.50
N THR A 61 6.07 -0.34 -11.05
CA THR A 61 7.07 -1.25 -11.64
C THR A 61 6.52 -2.18 -12.72
N ASP A 62 5.19 -2.38 -12.76
CA ASP A 62 4.47 -3.35 -13.60
C ASP A 62 5.02 -4.80 -13.51
N ASP A 63 5.80 -5.10 -12.48
CA ASP A 63 6.47 -6.39 -12.27
C ASP A 63 6.33 -6.86 -10.82
N HIS A 64 5.94 -8.12 -10.64
CA HIS A 64 5.69 -8.70 -9.32
C HIS A 64 6.95 -8.82 -8.45
N SER A 65 8.11 -9.08 -9.07
CA SER A 65 9.38 -9.27 -8.36
C SER A 65 9.92 -7.93 -7.90
N ASN A 66 9.88 -6.91 -8.76
CA ASN A 66 10.28 -5.54 -8.44
C ASN A 66 9.38 -4.94 -7.35
N ALA A 67 8.07 -5.19 -7.41
CA ALA A 67 7.14 -4.79 -6.36
C ALA A 67 7.45 -5.46 -5.01
N ALA A 68 7.79 -6.75 -5.02
CA ALA A 68 8.18 -7.49 -3.82
C ALA A 68 9.50 -6.97 -3.23
N ILE A 69 10.50 -6.71 -4.08
CA ILE A 69 11.79 -6.15 -3.65
C ILE A 69 11.60 -4.74 -3.07
N ALA A 70 10.84 -3.87 -3.72
CA ALA A 70 10.57 -2.52 -3.23
C ALA A 70 9.84 -2.55 -1.86
N THR A 71 8.83 -3.40 -1.73
CA THR A 71 8.09 -3.57 -0.46
C THR A 71 8.97 -4.18 0.62
N GLY A 72 9.80 -5.16 0.26
CA GLY A 72 10.75 -5.80 1.15
C GLY A 72 11.82 -4.82 1.65
N LEU A 73 12.36 -3.99 0.76
CA LEU A 73 13.32 -2.92 1.10
C LEU A 73 12.72 -1.95 2.12
N TYR A 74 11.45 -1.55 1.96
CA TYR A 74 10.77 -0.70 2.94
C TYR A 74 10.77 -1.32 4.34
N TYR A 75 10.37 -2.59 4.46
CA TYR A 75 10.32 -3.26 5.76
C TYR A 75 11.70 -3.63 6.32
N LEU A 76 12.66 -3.93 5.46
CA LEU A 76 14.05 -4.15 5.85
C LEU A 76 14.66 -2.87 6.44
N LEU A 77 14.39 -1.71 5.85
CA LEU A 77 14.81 -0.44 6.43
C LEU A 77 14.05 -0.14 7.73
N LYS A 78 12.72 -0.31 7.73
CA LYS A 78 11.88 -0.03 8.91
C LYS A 78 12.25 -0.87 10.13
N TYR A 79 12.52 -2.17 9.96
CA TYR A 79 12.79 -3.08 11.08
C TYR A 79 14.27 -3.39 11.26
N GLY A 80 15.01 -3.57 10.17
CA GLY A 80 16.43 -3.91 10.22
C GLY A 80 17.34 -2.72 10.48
N TYR A 81 17.10 -1.59 9.79
CA TYR A 81 17.94 -0.39 9.98
C TYR A 81 17.45 0.49 11.14
N SER A 82 16.14 0.73 11.25
CA SER A 82 15.60 1.61 12.28
C SER A 82 15.36 0.91 13.64
N GLU A 83 15.72 -0.37 13.78
CA GLU A 83 15.52 -1.19 15.01
C GLU A 83 14.07 -1.16 15.55
N GLY A 84 13.10 -0.91 14.68
CA GLY A 84 11.70 -0.72 15.09
C GLY A 84 11.42 0.57 15.87
N LYS A 85 12.41 1.48 16.01
CA LYS A 85 12.23 2.83 16.56
C LYS A 85 11.53 3.68 15.51
N THR A 86 10.21 3.75 15.59
CA THR A 86 9.38 4.61 14.73
C THR A 86 9.25 5.99 15.38
N SER A 87 9.51 7.07 14.63
CA SER A 87 9.02 8.38 15.06
C SER A 87 7.53 8.48 14.70
N ASP A 88 6.76 9.21 15.51
CA ASP A 88 5.37 9.51 15.16
C ASP A 88 5.36 10.36 13.90
N VAL A 89 5.06 9.73 12.76
CA VAL A 89 4.81 10.44 11.51
C VAL A 89 3.34 10.23 11.17
N CYS A 90 2.61 11.34 11.18
CA CYS A 90 1.26 11.52 10.64
C CYS A 90 0.10 10.82 11.35
N PHE A 91 -0.07 10.92 12.67
CA PHE A 91 -1.40 10.96 13.29
C PHE A 91 -1.32 11.76 14.59
N GLU A 92 -1.83 12.99 14.61
CA GLU A 92 -2.10 13.66 15.88
C GLU A 92 -3.05 12.76 16.71
N SER A 93 -2.69 12.56 17.97
CA SER A 93 -3.53 11.84 18.93
C SER A 93 -4.83 12.63 19.13
N VAL A 94 -5.94 12.07 18.64
CA VAL A 94 -7.31 12.48 19.00
C VAL A 94 -7.91 11.50 20.00
#